data_AF-A0AAJ5F1S6-F1
#
_entry.id   AF-A0AAJ5F1S6-F1
#
_cell.length_a   1.000
_cell.length_b   1.000
_cell.length_c   1.000
_cell.angle_alpha   90.00
_cell.angle_beta   90.00
_cell.angle_gamma   90.00
#
_symmetry.space_group_name_H-M   'P 1'
#
loop_
_entity.id
_entity.type
_entity.pdbx_description
1 polymer ?
#
loop_
_entity_poly.entity_id
_entity_poly.type
_entity_poly.pdbx_seq_one_letter_code
_entity_poly.pdbx_strand_id
1 'polypeptide(L)'
;MKNAPVLLAALLSLLPPARAEPAPQVLKWGNLTVTVTPRPAENFEAEARAVVKNGTRTVLTVKGWNVAAELQPLRPGGLPELVLSTYSGGAHCCVTYYAFTQDTGSVENLAIIEGGNYGVRFMDLNGDGTKELLFASDTLAYYDWSFATSPALLTVLGWDGVRLADRTRAYAYIPAQEAGRNLRDLLNGLGSLSAEELRARLGGYYANMILAGQGTQAEQVLRAQVFTKSAPLRDWFRQHRTGLINATYAQPEGRMQAVNSPTYPLPSPQEGQ
;
A
#
# COMPACT_ATOMS: atom_id res chain seq x y z
N MET A 1 29.76 -1.79 -76.32
CA MET A 1 28.52 -1.05 -76.00
C MET A 1 28.05 -1.46 -74.61
N LYS A 2 27.93 -0.47 -73.71
CA LYS A 2 27.24 -0.45 -72.40
C LYS A 2 27.73 -1.41 -71.29
N ASN A 3 28.68 -0.91 -70.50
CA ASN A 3 28.86 -1.33 -69.10
C ASN A 3 28.00 -0.40 -68.22
N ALA A 4 27.08 -0.98 -67.45
CA ALA A 4 26.23 -0.25 -66.51
C ALA A 4 26.97 0.05 -65.19
N PRO A 5 26.78 1.22 -64.56
CA PRO A 5 27.30 1.46 -63.22
C PRO A 5 26.35 0.87 -62.17
N VAL A 6 26.92 0.15 -61.21
CA VAL A 6 26.22 -0.34 -60.02
C VAL A 6 26.01 0.85 -59.08
N LEU A 7 24.76 1.21 -58.81
CA LEU A 7 24.39 2.14 -57.75
C LEU A 7 24.56 1.43 -56.39
N LEU A 8 25.44 1.96 -55.54
CA LEU A 8 25.55 1.55 -54.14
C LEU A 8 24.46 2.29 -53.35
N ALA A 9 23.39 1.58 -52.99
CA ALA A 9 22.38 2.11 -52.08
C ALA A 9 22.93 2.11 -50.64
N ALA A 10 23.16 3.30 -50.08
CA ALA A 10 23.47 3.46 -48.67
C ALA A 10 22.21 3.17 -47.85
N LEU A 11 22.18 2.04 -47.14
CA LEU A 11 21.22 1.81 -46.06
C LEU A 11 21.59 2.74 -44.90
N LEU A 12 20.83 3.82 -44.72
CA LEU A 12 20.73 4.48 -43.41
C LEU A 12 19.97 3.53 -42.48
N SER A 13 20.68 2.88 -41.57
CA SER A 13 20.08 2.21 -40.42
C SER A 13 19.43 3.26 -39.53
N LEU A 14 18.10 3.27 -39.50
CA LEU A 14 17.31 3.92 -38.44
C LEU A 14 17.60 3.17 -37.13
N LEU A 15 18.58 3.65 -36.37
CA LEU A 15 18.74 3.25 -34.97
C LEU A 15 17.47 3.67 -34.22
N PRO A 16 16.83 2.78 -33.45
CA PRO A 16 15.76 3.18 -32.54
C PRO A 16 16.31 4.24 -31.57
N PRO A 17 15.51 5.24 -31.15
CA PRO A 17 15.98 6.22 -30.18
C PRO A 17 16.44 5.48 -28.94
N ALA A 18 17.68 5.76 -28.51
CA ALA A 18 18.16 5.33 -27.20
C ALA A 18 17.10 5.73 -26.17
N ARG A 19 16.59 4.76 -25.41
CA ARG A 19 15.68 5.05 -24.29
C ARG A 19 16.48 5.86 -23.29
N ALA A 20 16.23 7.17 -23.23
CA ALA A 20 16.84 8.03 -22.22
C ALA A 20 16.48 7.48 -20.83
N GLU A 21 17.50 7.24 -20.01
CA GLU A 21 17.28 6.87 -18.63
C GLU A 21 16.49 7.98 -17.92
N PRO A 22 15.51 7.64 -17.06
CA PRO A 22 14.76 8.65 -16.33
C PRO A 22 15.73 9.49 -15.49
N ALA A 23 15.65 10.83 -15.64
CA ALA A 23 16.50 11.74 -14.91
C ALA A 23 16.22 11.67 -13.40
N PRO A 24 17.23 11.90 -12.53
CA PRO A 24 17.00 11.98 -11.09
C PRO A 24 15.96 13.06 -10.73
N GLN A 25 15.02 12.71 -9.86
CA GLN A 25 14.09 13.68 -9.29
C GLN A 25 14.75 14.35 -8.08
N VAL A 26 14.62 15.67 -7.98
CA VAL A 26 15.10 16.45 -6.83
C VAL A 26 13.95 17.23 -6.24
N LEU A 27 13.71 17.09 -4.93
CA LEU A 27 12.77 17.95 -4.19
C LEU A 27 13.43 18.59 -2.97
N LYS A 28 12.89 19.74 -2.57
CA LYS A 28 13.25 20.42 -1.32
C LYS A 28 12.30 19.99 -0.22
N TRP A 29 12.85 19.73 0.96
CA TRP A 29 12.09 19.44 2.17
C TRP A 29 12.68 20.28 3.30
N GLY A 30 12.09 21.46 3.54
CA GLY A 30 12.71 22.48 4.38
C GLY A 30 14.09 22.85 3.86
N ASN A 31 15.10 22.79 4.75
CA ASN A 31 16.50 23.04 4.39
C ASN A 31 17.20 21.83 3.75
N LEU A 32 16.53 20.67 3.71
CA LEU A 32 17.06 19.44 3.18
C LEU A 32 16.79 19.31 1.68
N THR A 33 17.66 18.55 1.01
CA THR A 33 17.48 18.18 -0.40
C THR A 33 17.30 16.67 -0.48
N VAL A 34 16.24 16.24 -1.16
CA VAL A 34 15.98 14.83 -1.44
C VAL A 34 16.27 14.59 -2.91
N THR A 35 17.16 13.65 -3.20
CA THR A 35 17.45 13.22 -4.57
C THR A 35 17.02 11.78 -4.73
N VAL A 36 16.07 11.53 -5.63
CA VAL A 36 15.66 10.19 -6.06
C VAL A 36 16.38 9.87 -7.36
N THR A 37 17.22 8.85 -7.33
CA THR A 37 17.90 8.29 -8.49
C THR A 37 17.20 6.98 -8.87
N PRO A 38 16.59 6.89 -10.06
CA PRO A 38 15.95 5.66 -10.50
C PRO A 38 16.98 4.57 -10.80
N ARG A 39 16.50 3.33 -10.89
CA ARG A 39 17.31 2.20 -11.34
C ARG A 39 17.70 2.39 -12.82
N PRO A 40 18.96 2.13 -13.21
CA PRO A 40 19.36 2.06 -14.61
C PRO A 40 18.54 1.02 -15.38
N ALA A 41 18.09 1.36 -16.59
CA ALA A 41 17.19 0.48 -17.34
C ALA A 41 17.85 -0.87 -17.69
N GLU A 42 19.17 -0.86 -17.89
CA GLU A 42 19.96 -1.99 -18.36
C GLU A 42 20.49 -2.90 -17.24
N ASN A 43 20.35 -2.50 -15.97
CA ASN A 43 20.86 -3.25 -14.83
C ASN A 43 19.74 -3.66 -13.87
N PHE A 44 19.30 -4.92 -13.96
CA PHE A 44 18.25 -5.50 -13.10
C PHE A 44 18.71 -5.81 -11.68
N GLU A 45 20.02 -5.85 -11.44
CA GLU A 45 20.60 -6.03 -10.10
C GLU A 45 20.79 -4.70 -9.36
N ALA A 46 20.63 -3.56 -10.05
CA ALA A 46 20.72 -2.24 -9.43
C ALA A 46 19.43 -1.87 -8.69
N GLU A 47 19.56 -0.99 -7.72
CA GLU A 47 18.42 -0.43 -6.97
C GLU A 47 18.22 1.04 -7.31
N ALA A 48 16.96 1.47 -7.29
CA ALA A 48 16.64 2.89 -7.14
C ALA A 48 16.98 3.34 -5.71
N ARG A 49 17.24 4.64 -5.53
CA ARG A 49 17.58 5.21 -4.22
C ARG A 49 17.05 6.62 -4.04
N ALA A 50 16.60 6.93 -2.83
CA ALA A 50 16.43 8.29 -2.35
C ALA A 50 17.52 8.63 -1.34
N VAL A 51 18.20 9.76 -1.51
CA VAL A 51 19.20 10.27 -0.57
C VAL A 51 18.75 11.64 -0.07
N VAL A 52 18.62 11.77 1.25
CA VAL A 52 18.30 13.05 1.91
C VAL A 52 19.60 13.67 2.41
N LYS A 53 19.85 14.93 2.05
CA LYS A 53 21.07 15.66 2.42
C LYS A 53 20.77 16.99 3.12
N ASN A 54 21.63 17.32 4.08
CA ASN A 54 21.79 18.67 4.61
C ASN A 54 23.13 19.22 4.11
N GLY A 55 23.10 20.06 3.07
CA GLY A 55 24.31 20.45 2.35
C GLY A 55 25.04 19.23 1.76
N THR A 56 26.26 18.98 2.21
CA THR A 56 27.07 17.81 1.78
C THR A 56 26.83 16.57 2.62
N ARG A 57 26.26 16.70 3.82
CA ARG A 57 26.03 15.58 4.75
C ARG A 57 24.81 14.78 4.33
N THR A 58 24.97 13.47 4.18
CA THR A 58 23.84 12.53 4.06
C THR A 58 23.17 12.36 5.41
N VAL A 59 21.84 12.51 5.44
CA VAL A 59 20.99 12.35 6.62
C VAL A 59 20.39 10.96 6.65
N LEU A 60 19.76 10.53 5.56
CA LEU A 60 19.27 9.16 5.39
C LEU A 60 19.31 8.70 3.94
N THR A 61 19.26 7.39 3.74
CA THR A 61 19.12 6.74 2.43
C THR A 61 18.02 5.68 2.46
N VAL A 62 17.19 5.66 1.43
CA VAL A 62 16.18 4.62 1.18
C VAL A 62 16.47 3.98 -0.18
N LYS A 63 16.45 2.65 -0.25
CA LYS A 63 16.65 1.90 -1.51
C LYS A 63 15.51 0.91 -1.76
N GLY A 64 15.37 0.50 -3.00
CA GLY A 64 14.47 -0.57 -3.41
C GLY A 64 14.46 -0.72 -4.93
N TRP A 65 13.61 -1.60 -5.46
CA TRP A 65 13.48 -1.80 -6.90
C TRP A 65 13.08 -0.50 -7.61
N ASN A 66 12.11 0.20 -7.04
CA ASN A 66 11.75 1.58 -7.36
C ASN A 66 11.69 2.38 -6.06
N VAL A 67 11.96 3.68 -6.15
CA VAL A 67 11.76 4.63 -5.06
C VAL A 67 11.02 5.85 -5.59
N ALA A 68 10.03 6.33 -4.86
CA ALA A 68 9.39 7.61 -5.12
C ALA A 68 9.43 8.50 -3.87
N ALA A 69 9.32 9.81 -4.08
CA ALA A 69 9.32 10.78 -2.99
C ALA A 69 8.21 11.81 -3.19
N GLU A 70 7.47 12.07 -2.11
CA GLU A 70 6.41 13.06 -2.05
C GLU A 70 6.35 13.73 -0.68
N LEU A 71 5.69 14.88 -0.62
CA LEU A 71 5.46 15.61 0.62
C LEU A 71 3.97 15.51 0.99
N GLN A 72 3.67 15.08 2.21
CA GLN A 72 2.30 14.89 2.69
C GLN A 72 2.13 15.54 4.07
N PRO A 73 1.12 16.40 4.28
CA PRO A 73 0.83 16.94 5.61
C PRO A 73 0.15 15.86 6.44
N LEU A 74 0.91 15.08 7.19
CA LEU A 74 0.41 13.96 8.02
C LEU A 74 0.16 14.38 9.46
N ARG A 75 0.55 15.59 9.85
CA ARG A 75 0.36 16.13 11.20
C ARG A 75 -0.10 17.60 11.15
N PRO A 76 -0.80 18.08 12.19
CA PRO A 76 -1.18 19.48 12.30
C PRO A 76 0.05 20.38 12.44
N GLY A 77 0.12 21.41 11.59
CA GLY A 77 1.21 22.38 11.60
C GLY A 77 2.55 21.82 11.09
N GLY A 78 3.58 22.66 11.12
CA GLY A 78 4.91 22.27 10.63
C GLY A 78 5.02 22.20 9.11
N LEU A 79 6.12 21.60 8.64
CA LEU A 79 6.30 21.29 7.22
C LEU A 79 5.62 19.94 6.91
N PRO A 80 5.07 19.77 5.70
CA PRO A 80 4.66 18.44 5.24
C PRO A 80 5.77 17.40 5.42
N GLU A 81 5.39 16.22 5.90
CA GLU A 81 6.27 15.07 6.06
C GLU A 81 6.81 14.60 4.71
N LEU A 82 8.07 14.15 4.72
CA LEU A 82 8.63 13.42 3.59
C LEU A 82 8.13 11.99 3.64
N VAL A 83 7.44 11.58 2.58
CA VAL A 83 7.07 10.18 2.35
C VAL A 83 7.92 9.63 1.21
N LEU A 84 8.65 8.55 1.51
CA LEU A 84 9.38 7.77 0.53
C LEU A 84 8.67 6.43 0.37
N SER A 85 8.36 6.02 -0.85
CA SER A 85 7.78 4.70 -1.11
C SER A 85 8.74 3.82 -1.89
N THR A 86 8.78 2.54 -1.55
CA THR A 86 9.63 1.55 -2.21
C THR A 86 8.81 0.39 -2.69
N TYR A 87 9.15 -0.10 -3.88
CA TYR A 87 8.64 -1.35 -4.41
C TYR A 87 9.71 -2.44 -4.27
N SER A 88 9.33 -3.63 -3.81
CA SER A 88 10.29 -4.73 -3.59
C SER A 88 10.65 -5.51 -4.86
N GLY A 89 9.87 -5.43 -5.94
CA GLY A 89 10.17 -6.12 -7.21
C GLY A 89 9.35 -7.39 -7.50
N GLY A 90 8.65 -7.97 -6.50
CA GLY A 90 7.93 -9.24 -6.62
C GLY A 90 6.52 -9.17 -7.23
N ALA A 91 5.99 -10.29 -7.74
CA ALA A 91 4.68 -10.36 -8.41
C ALA A 91 3.46 -10.00 -7.53
N HIS A 92 3.63 -10.04 -6.20
CA HIS A 92 2.63 -9.64 -5.20
C HIS A 92 3.09 -8.43 -4.36
N CYS A 93 3.87 -7.54 -5.00
CA CYS A 93 3.91 -6.10 -4.81
C CYS A 93 3.77 -5.52 -3.39
N CYS A 94 4.64 -5.86 -2.44
CA CYS A 94 4.68 -5.14 -1.17
C CYS A 94 5.30 -3.75 -1.38
N VAL A 95 4.45 -2.73 -1.50
CA VAL A 95 4.91 -1.34 -1.43
C VAL A 95 5.09 -0.98 0.04
N THR A 96 6.28 -0.56 0.41
CA THR A 96 6.59 -0.06 1.75
C THR A 96 6.69 1.47 1.71
N TYR A 97 6.13 2.15 2.70
CA TYR A 97 6.18 3.60 2.82
C TYR A 97 6.95 3.98 4.08
N TYR A 98 7.83 4.97 3.95
CA TYR A 98 8.62 5.54 5.04
C TYR A 98 8.24 7.01 5.19
N ALA A 99 7.67 7.37 6.34
CA ALA A 99 7.29 8.74 6.66
C ALA A 99 8.30 9.37 7.62
N PHE A 100 8.74 10.58 7.32
CA PHE A 100 9.72 11.32 8.12
C PHE A 100 9.28 12.75 8.42
N THR A 101 9.64 13.24 9.59
CA THR A 101 9.51 14.64 9.99
C THR A 101 10.89 15.28 10.21
N GLN A 102 10.96 16.62 10.23
CA GLN A 102 12.13 17.39 10.67
C GLN A 102 11.79 18.47 11.72
N ASP A 103 10.59 18.44 12.29
CA ASP A 103 10.07 19.54 13.12
C ASP A 103 10.80 19.72 14.45
N THR A 104 11.51 18.69 14.93
CA THR A 104 12.33 18.75 16.15
C THR A 104 13.73 19.31 15.91
N GLY A 105 14.05 19.71 14.67
CA GLY A 105 15.39 20.14 14.26
C GLY A 105 16.29 19.01 13.77
N SER A 106 15.84 17.76 13.86
CA SER A 106 16.47 16.57 13.26
C SER A 106 15.47 15.74 12.47
N VAL A 107 15.95 14.97 11.49
CA VAL A 107 15.08 14.05 10.75
C VAL A 107 14.73 12.85 11.62
N GLU A 108 13.45 12.60 11.78
CA GLU A 108 12.90 11.50 12.58
C GLU A 108 11.97 10.63 11.73
N ASN A 109 12.05 9.31 11.92
CA ASN A 109 11.11 8.38 11.31
C ASN A 109 9.80 8.38 12.12
N LEU A 110 8.71 8.76 11.47
CA LEU A 110 7.38 8.67 12.04
C LEU A 110 6.79 7.27 11.89
N ALA A 111 7.01 6.66 10.72
CA ALA A 111 6.44 5.37 10.40
C ALA A 111 7.17 4.67 9.24
N ILE A 112 7.13 3.34 9.28
CA ILE A 112 7.34 2.39 8.20
C ILE A 112 6.01 1.65 8.07
N ILE A 113 5.39 1.73 6.90
CA ILE A 113 4.04 1.20 6.66
C ILE A 113 4.13 0.18 5.52
N GLU A 114 3.67 -1.03 5.80
CA GLU A 114 3.46 -2.05 4.78
C GLU A 114 2.14 -1.77 4.07
N GLY A 115 2.23 -1.07 2.93
CA GLY A 115 1.07 -0.74 2.09
C GLY A 115 0.50 -1.95 1.35
N GLY A 116 1.19 -3.09 1.41
CA GLY A 116 0.78 -4.34 0.77
C GLY A 116 0.50 -4.13 -0.71
N ASN A 117 -0.47 -4.87 -1.22
CA ASN A 117 -0.82 -4.89 -2.64
C ASN A 117 -1.65 -3.69 -3.11
N TYR A 118 -2.24 -2.94 -2.17
CA TYR A 118 -3.16 -1.85 -2.46
C TYR A 118 -2.48 -0.49 -2.49
N GLY A 119 -1.31 -0.38 -1.87
CA GLY A 119 -0.62 0.87 -1.63
C GLY A 119 -1.40 1.77 -0.65
N VAL A 120 -0.86 2.98 -0.46
CA VAL A 120 -1.44 4.01 0.41
C VAL A 120 -1.98 5.15 -0.43
N ARG A 121 -3.16 5.63 -0.06
CA ARG A 121 -3.74 6.88 -0.54
C ARG A 121 -3.75 7.90 0.59
N PHE A 122 -3.13 9.05 0.37
CA PHE A 122 -3.15 10.17 1.30
C PHE A 122 -4.39 11.03 1.05
N MET A 123 -5.29 11.11 2.03
CA MET A 123 -6.57 11.82 1.91
C MET A 123 -6.86 12.59 3.19
N ASP A 124 -7.27 13.85 3.06
CA ASP A 124 -7.83 14.61 4.17
C ASP A 124 -9.29 14.18 4.34
N LEU A 125 -9.53 13.23 5.24
CA LEU A 125 -10.84 12.59 5.42
C LEU A 125 -11.80 13.42 6.27
N ASN A 126 -11.27 14.32 7.11
CA ASN A 126 -12.04 15.13 8.04
C ASN A 126 -12.07 16.64 7.71
N GLY A 127 -11.29 17.08 6.72
CA GLY A 127 -11.19 18.48 6.28
C GLY A 127 -10.33 19.37 7.18
N ASP A 128 -9.45 18.80 8.01
CA ASP A 128 -8.62 19.56 8.96
C ASP A 128 -7.27 20.03 8.37
N GLY A 129 -6.99 19.69 7.11
CA GLY A 129 -5.75 20.02 6.41
C GLY A 129 -4.63 18.99 6.63
N THR A 130 -4.82 18.04 7.53
CA THR A 130 -3.99 16.85 7.71
C THR A 130 -4.54 15.72 6.85
N LYS A 131 -3.66 14.88 6.30
CA LYS A 131 -4.04 13.71 5.52
C LYS A 131 -3.89 12.44 6.34
N GLU A 132 -4.94 11.64 6.33
CA GLU A 132 -4.92 10.24 6.69
C GLU A 132 -4.37 9.36 5.57
N LEU A 133 -3.89 8.18 5.97
CA LEU A 133 -3.43 7.13 5.09
C LEU A 133 -4.54 6.09 4.99
N LEU A 134 -5.18 6.05 3.82
CA LEU A 134 -6.15 5.03 3.45
C LEU A 134 -5.46 3.93 2.66
N PHE A 135 -5.56 2.69 3.14
CA PHE A 135 -5.02 1.50 2.49
C PHE A 135 -5.90 0.30 2.80
N ALA A 136 -5.63 -0.84 2.15
CA ALA A 136 -6.26 -2.10 2.52
C ALA A 136 -5.24 -3.06 3.09
N SER A 137 -5.59 -3.66 4.23
CA SER A 137 -4.75 -4.62 4.91
C SER A 137 -4.85 -5.99 4.23
N ASP A 138 -3.70 -6.61 3.98
CA ASP A 138 -3.60 -7.97 3.42
C ASP A 138 -3.82 -9.08 4.46
N THR A 139 -4.31 -8.78 5.68
CA THR A 139 -4.46 -9.81 6.74
C THR A 139 -5.51 -10.87 6.43
N LEU A 140 -6.38 -10.61 5.46
CA LEU A 140 -7.34 -11.57 4.92
C LEU A 140 -6.88 -12.20 3.59
N ALA A 141 -5.70 -11.85 3.09
CA ALA A 141 -5.15 -12.53 1.91
C ALA A 141 -4.98 -14.02 2.21
N TYR A 142 -5.41 -14.86 1.26
CA TYR A 142 -5.28 -16.33 1.35
C TYR A 142 -6.01 -17.02 2.51
N TYR A 143 -6.98 -16.36 3.18
CA TYR A 143 -7.63 -16.94 4.36
C TYR A 143 -8.33 -18.29 4.09
N ASP A 144 -9.22 -18.32 3.09
CA ASP A 144 -9.92 -19.54 2.60
C ASP A 144 -10.30 -19.37 1.12
N TRP A 145 -9.46 -18.61 0.41
CA TRP A 145 -9.67 -18.15 -0.94
C TRP A 145 -8.32 -17.84 -1.58
N SER A 146 -8.28 -17.74 -2.91
CA SER A 146 -7.08 -17.33 -3.62
C SER A 146 -6.77 -15.85 -3.37
N PHE A 147 -5.54 -15.46 -3.72
CA PHE A 147 -5.16 -14.04 -3.66
C PHE A 147 -6.09 -13.15 -4.48
N ALA A 148 -6.41 -13.57 -5.71
CA ALA A 148 -7.20 -12.80 -6.67
C ALA A 148 -8.62 -12.51 -6.20
N THR A 149 -9.16 -13.35 -5.32
CA THR A 149 -10.52 -13.22 -4.77
C THR A 149 -10.53 -12.59 -3.37
N SER A 150 -9.36 -12.37 -2.77
CA SER A 150 -9.23 -11.85 -1.41
C SER A 150 -9.94 -10.48 -1.26
N PRO A 151 -10.76 -10.29 -0.21
CA PRO A 151 -11.46 -9.03 -0.02
C PRO A 151 -10.51 -7.95 0.49
N ALA A 152 -10.74 -6.71 0.07
CA ALA A 152 -10.04 -5.54 0.61
C ALA A 152 -10.54 -5.25 2.03
N LEU A 153 -9.61 -5.10 2.98
CA LEU A 153 -9.91 -4.72 4.36
C LEU A 153 -9.45 -3.28 4.62
N LEU A 154 -10.35 -2.30 4.41
CA LEU A 154 -9.96 -0.89 4.44
C LEU A 154 -9.62 -0.44 5.86
N THR A 155 -8.44 0.15 5.97
CA THR A 155 -7.83 0.63 7.22
C THR A 155 -7.41 2.08 7.02
N VAL A 156 -7.49 2.86 8.10
CA VAL A 156 -7.09 4.27 8.12
C VAL A 156 -6.04 4.47 9.19
N LEU A 157 -4.85 4.97 8.82
CA LEU A 157 -3.91 5.55 9.79
C LEU A 157 -4.06 7.07 9.78
N GLY A 158 -3.89 7.69 10.93
CA GLY A 158 -3.90 9.14 11.07
C GLY A 158 -3.19 9.56 12.34
N TRP A 159 -2.91 10.86 12.45
CA TRP A 159 -2.29 11.43 13.65
C TRP A 159 -3.27 11.40 14.83
N ASP A 160 -2.86 10.85 15.98
CA ASP A 160 -3.68 10.82 17.20
C ASP A 160 -3.39 11.98 18.17
N GLY A 161 -2.51 12.90 17.78
CA GLY A 161 -1.98 13.97 18.62
C GLY A 161 -0.54 13.72 19.08
N VAL A 162 -0.08 12.47 19.04
CA VAL A 162 1.25 12.06 19.53
C VAL A 162 2.01 11.26 18.48
N ARG A 163 1.33 10.39 17.72
CA ARG A 163 1.92 9.53 16.69
C ARG A 163 0.92 9.25 15.57
N LEU A 164 1.42 8.73 14.46
CA LEU A 164 0.56 8.00 13.53
C LEU A 164 0.02 6.76 14.26
N ALA A 165 -1.27 6.48 14.11
CA ALA A 165 -1.94 5.37 14.78
C ALA A 165 -3.10 4.85 13.91
N ASP A 166 -3.61 3.66 14.25
CA ASP A 166 -4.85 3.16 13.65
C ASP A 166 -6.03 4.05 14.08
N ARG A 167 -6.63 4.73 13.10
CA ARG A 167 -7.80 5.61 13.25
C ARG A 167 -9.01 5.04 12.53
N THR A 168 -8.99 3.77 12.11
CA THR A 168 -10.06 3.14 11.32
C THR A 168 -11.44 3.27 11.99
N ARG A 169 -11.50 3.21 13.32
CA ARG A 169 -12.74 3.40 14.09
C ARG A 169 -13.24 4.84 14.11
N ALA A 170 -12.36 5.83 14.09
CA ALA A 170 -12.75 7.23 13.95
C ALA A 170 -13.34 7.50 12.56
N TYR A 171 -12.86 6.78 11.54
CA TYR A 171 -13.33 6.84 10.17
C TYR A 171 -14.19 5.62 9.79
N ALA A 172 -15.03 5.13 10.71
CA ALA A 172 -15.78 3.87 10.55
C ALA A 172 -16.65 3.79 9.27
N TYR A 173 -17.01 4.94 8.68
CA TYR A 173 -17.74 4.98 7.41
C TYR A 173 -16.92 4.40 6.24
N ILE A 174 -15.58 4.45 6.30
CA ILE A 174 -14.70 3.91 5.26
C ILE A 174 -14.83 2.38 5.14
N PRO A 175 -14.55 1.58 6.20
CA PRO A 175 -14.78 0.15 6.12
C PRO A 175 -16.27 -0.18 5.97
N ALA A 176 -17.20 0.60 6.55
CA ALA A 176 -18.64 0.35 6.34
C ALA A 176 -19.07 0.49 4.86
N GLN A 177 -18.50 1.44 4.11
CA GLN A 177 -18.76 1.56 2.67
C GLN A 177 -18.23 0.34 1.90
N GLU A 178 -17.03 -0.14 2.23
CA GLU A 178 -16.46 -1.35 1.62
C GLU A 178 -17.27 -2.60 1.97
N ALA A 179 -17.74 -2.72 3.21
CA ALA A 179 -18.68 -3.74 3.61
C ALA A 179 -19.96 -3.67 2.76
N GLY A 180 -20.54 -2.49 2.57
CA GLY A 180 -21.71 -2.28 1.72
C GLY A 180 -21.51 -2.76 0.28
N ARG A 181 -20.32 -2.56 -0.29
CA ARG A 181 -19.95 -3.10 -1.61
C ARG A 181 -19.91 -4.63 -1.59
N ASN A 182 -19.20 -5.21 -0.63
CA ASN A 182 -19.09 -6.67 -0.48
C ASN A 182 -20.46 -7.35 -0.30
N LEU A 183 -21.35 -6.77 0.51
CA LEU A 183 -22.70 -7.31 0.70
C LEU A 183 -23.54 -7.24 -0.59
N ARG A 184 -23.46 -6.14 -1.33
CA ARG A 184 -24.16 -5.98 -2.61
C ARG A 184 -23.70 -7.04 -3.60
N ASP A 185 -22.39 -7.21 -3.75
CA ASP A 185 -21.81 -8.20 -4.65
C ASP A 185 -22.17 -9.62 -4.23
N LEU A 186 -22.12 -9.91 -2.93
CA LEU A 186 -22.55 -11.19 -2.37
C LEU A 186 -24.01 -11.50 -2.73
N LEU A 187 -24.93 -10.58 -2.49
CA LEU A 187 -26.37 -10.77 -2.73
C LEU A 187 -26.69 -10.92 -4.22
N ASN A 188 -26.04 -10.12 -5.08
CA ASN A 188 -26.19 -10.22 -6.53
C ASN A 188 -25.58 -11.50 -7.09
N GLY A 189 -24.55 -12.04 -6.42
CA GLY A 189 -23.79 -13.20 -6.85
C GLY A 189 -24.31 -14.55 -6.39
N LEU A 190 -25.31 -14.62 -5.50
CA LEU A 190 -25.77 -15.87 -4.86
C LEU A 190 -26.12 -17.02 -5.83
N GLY A 191 -26.44 -16.71 -7.09
CA GLY A 191 -26.77 -17.71 -8.12
C GLY A 191 -25.75 -17.83 -9.26
N SER A 192 -24.66 -17.06 -9.25
CA SER A 192 -23.75 -16.96 -10.41
C SER A 192 -22.27 -17.03 -10.04
N LEU A 193 -21.89 -16.61 -8.83
CA LEU A 193 -20.51 -16.66 -8.38
C LEU A 193 -20.13 -18.04 -7.87
N SER A 194 -18.84 -18.35 -7.93
CA SER A 194 -18.28 -19.56 -7.33
C SER A 194 -18.41 -19.54 -5.79
N ALA A 195 -18.34 -20.72 -5.18
CA ALA A 195 -18.37 -20.83 -3.71
C ALA A 195 -17.21 -20.07 -3.04
N GLU A 196 -16.05 -19.98 -3.68
CA GLU A 196 -14.91 -19.19 -3.20
C GLU A 196 -15.23 -17.69 -3.18
N GLU A 197 -15.71 -17.15 -4.30
CA GLU A 197 -16.05 -15.72 -4.41
C GLU A 197 -17.14 -15.33 -3.42
N LEU A 198 -18.16 -16.17 -3.24
CA LEU A 198 -19.21 -15.94 -2.25
C LEU A 198 -18.66 -15.91 -0.81
N ARG A 199 -17.75 -16.84 -0.46
CA ARG A 199 -17.09 -16.84 0.86
C ARG A 199 -16.22 -15.61 1.05
N ALA A 200 -15.48 -15.20 0.03
CA ALA A 200 -14.63 -14.01 0.07
C ALA A 200 -15.43 -12.72 0.26
N ARG A 201 -16.55 -12.54 -0.48
CA ARG A 201 -17.44 -11.38 -0.30
C ARG A 201 -18.13 -11.38 1.07
N LEU A 202 -18.51 -12.56 1.58
CA LEU A 202 -19.05 -12.67 2.94
C LEU A 202 -18.00 -12.29 4.00
N GLY A 203 -16.78 -12.81 3.87
CA GLY A 203 -15.66 -12.51 4.75
C GLY A 203 -15.31 -11.03 4.74
N GLY A 204 -15.22 -10.44 3.55
CA GLY A 204 -14.98 -9.00 3.34
C GLY A 204 -16.05 -8.12 3.96
N TYR A 205 -17.33 -8.47 3.78
CA TYR A 205 -18.44 -7.77 4.44
C TYR A 205 -18.28 -7.82 5.96
N TYR A 206 -18.13 -9.02 6.52
CA TYR A 206 -18.10 -9.21 7.97
C TYR A 206 -16.89 -8.53 8.62
N ALA A 207 -15.70 -8.69 8.04
CA ALA A 207 -14.46 -8.12 8.57
C ALA A 207 -14.44 -6.59 8.51
N ASN A 208 -14.88 -5.98 7.41
CA ASN A 208 -14.99 -4.52 7.34
C ASN A 208 -16.04 -3.99 8.32
N MET A 209 -17.17 -4.69 8.52
CA MET A 209 -18.12 -4.31 9.56
C MET A 209 -17.55 -4.45 10.97
N ILE A 210 -16.69 -5.44 11.22
CA ILE A 210 -15.93 -5.53 12.47
C ILE A 210 -15.03 -4.29 12.60
N LEU A 211 -14.29 -3.90 11.57
CA LEU A 211 -13.45 -2.69 11.63
C LEU A 211 -14.28 -1.40 11.83
N ALA A 212 -15.50 -1.35 11.31
CA ALA A 212 -16.45 -0.27 11.54
C ALA A 212 -17.11 -0.29 12.93
N GLY A 213 -16.93 -1.36 13.71
CA GLY A 213 -17.57 -1.54 15.02
C GLY A 213 -19.00 -2.04 15.00
N GLN A 214 -19.42 -2.59 13.87
CA GLN A 214 -20.77 -3.03 13.59
C GLN A 214 -20.84 -4.55 13.39
N GLY A 215 -19.93 -5.32 14.00
CA GLY A 215 -19.89 -6.79 13.85
C GLY A 215 -21.20 -7.49 14.22
N THR A 216 -21.87 -7.09 15.30
CA THR A 216 -23.18 -7.64 15.69
C THR A 216 -24.26 -7.36 14.64
N GLN A 217 -24.31 -6.14 14.12
CA GLN A 217 -25.24 -5.75 13.04
C GLN A 217 -24.94 -6.55 11.77
N ALA A 218 -23.66 -6.78 11.46
CA ALA A 218 -23.26 -7.57 10.32
C ALA A 218 -23.84 -8.98 10.36
N GLU A 219 -23.74 -9.65 11.51
CA GLU A 219 -24.33 -10.99 11.66
C GLU A 219 -25.87 -11.00 11.55
N GLN A 220 -26.54 -9.96 12.06
CA GLN A 220 -28.00 -9.83 11.91
C GLN A 220 -28.40 -9.73 10.43
N VAL A 221 -27.68 -8.90 9.66
CA VAL A 221 -27.89 -8.76 8.22
C VAL A 221 -27.60 -10.07 7.49
N LEU A 222 -26.48 -10.75 7.78
CA LEU A 222 -26.18 -12.05 7.17
C LEU A 222 -27.27 -13.09 7.47
N ARG A 223 -27.74 -13.15 8.73
CA ARG A 223 -28.84 -14.03 9.12
C ARG A 223 -30.11 -13.75 8.33
N ALA A 224 -30.50 -12.49 8.19
CA ALA A 224 -31.75 -12.12 7.54
C ALA A 224 -31.71 -12.26 6.01
N GLN A 225 -30.60 -11.85 5.38
CA GLN A 225 -30.55 -11.63 3.93
C GLN A 225 -29.77 -12.69 3.15
N VAL A 226 -28.80 -13.36 3.79
CA VAL A 226 -27.89 -14.30 3.13
C VAL A 226 -28.19 -15.74 3.56
N PHE A 227 -28.20 -16.01 4.86
CA PHE A 227 -28.31 -17.37 5.41
C PHE A 227 -29.70 -18.00 5.22
N THR A 228 -30.73 -17.18 5.03
CA THR A 228 -32.06 -17.63 4.59
C THR A 228 -32.07 -18.13 3.15
N LYS A 229 -31.12 -17.69 2.33
CA LYS A 229 -31.02 -18.02 0.89
C LYS A 229 -29.91 -19.04 0.59
N SER A 230 -28.92 -19.19 1.47
CA SER A 230 -27.80 -20.11 1.29
C SER A 230 -27.39 -20.78 2.61
N ALA A 231 -27.81 -22.04 2.76
CA ALA A 231 -27.37 -22.89 3.86
C ALA A 231 -25.85 -23.15 3.84
N PRO A 232 -25.19 -23.39 2.69
CA PRO A 232 -23.74 -23.56 2.64
C PRO A 232 -22.96 -22.36 3.21
N LEU A 233 -23.36 -21.13 2.88
CA LEU A 233 -22.69 -19.93 3.41
C LEU A 233 -22.92 -19.74 4.91
N ARG A 234 -24.12 -20.09 5.40
CA ARG A 234 -24.43 -20.08 6.84
C ARG A 234 -23.53 -21.04 7.61
N ASP A 235 -23.40 -22.27 7.10
CA ASP A 235 -22.66 -23.32 7.77
C ASP A 235 -21.15 -23.03 7.71
N TRP A 236 -20.65 -22.53 6.58
CA TRP A 236 -19.29 -22.03 6.44
C TRP A 236 -18.99 -20.91 7.44
N PHE A 237 -19.85 -19.88 7.49
CA PHE A 237 -19.64 -18.75 8.40
C PHE A 237 -19.61 -19.20 9.86
N ARG A 238 -20.48 -20.13 10.25
CA ARG A 238 -20.48 -20.68 11.62
C ARG A 238 -19.13 -21.31 11.98
N GLN A 239 -18.51 -22.04 11.06
CA GLN A 239 -17.22 -22.69 11.27
C GLN A 239 -16.05 -21.69 11.28
N HIS A 240 -16.13 -20.61 10.49
CA HIS A 240 -15.02 -19.68 10.26
C HIS A 240 -15.12 -18.37 11.05
N ARG A 241 -16.25 -18.10 11.73
CA ARG A 241 -16.53 -16.83 12.41
C ARG A 241 -15.39 -16.36 13.32
N THR A 242 -14.89 -17.25 14.20
CA THR A 242 -13.81 -16.91 15.13
C THR A 242 -12.50 -16.65 14.39
N GLY A 243 -12.20 -17.45 13.36
CA GLY A 243 -11.01 -17.25 12.55
C GLY A 243 -11.03 -15.93 11.78
N LEU A 244 -12.18 -15.53 11.24
CA LEU A 244 -12.36 -14.23 10.59
C LEU A 244 -12.15 -13.07 11.56
N ILE A 245 -12.68 -13.15 12.79
CA ILE A 245 -12.44 -12.13 13.83
C ILE A 245 -10.94 -12.04 14.12
N ASN A 246 -10.30 -13.18 14.38
CA ASN A 246 -8.88 -13.22 14.71
C ASN A 246 -8.02 -12.68 13.55
N ALA A 247 -8.32 -13.04 12.30
CA ALA A 247 -7.59 -12.55 11.13
C ALA A 247 -7.82 -11.04 10.88
N THR A 248 -9.02 -10.54 11.16
CA THR A 248 -9.32 -9.09 11.05
C THR A 248 -8.44 -8.26 11.98
N TYR A 249 -8.19 -8.78 13.18
CA TYR A 249 -7.34 -8.15 14.20
C TYR A 249 -5.90 -8.64 14.21
N ALA A 250 -5.55 -9.61 13.36
CA ALA A 250 -4.18 -10.09 13.26
C ALA A 250 -3.32 -8.93 12.76
N GLN A 251 -2.24 -8.66 13.50
CA GLN A 251 -1.26 -7.61 13.24
C GLN A 251 -1.72 -6.14 13.42
N PRO A 252 -2.00 -5.69 14.65
CA PRO A 252 -1.98 -4.25 14.94
C PRO A 252 -0.56 -3.67 14.76
N GLU A 253 0.46 -4.44 15.18
CA GLU A 253 1.86 -4.03 15.27
C GLU A 253 2.66 -4.22 13.97
N GLY A 254 2.15 -5.03 13.03
CA GLY A 254 2.77 -5.26 11.72
C GLY A 254 2.41 -4.21 10.66
N ARG A 255 1.41 -3.35 10.93
CA ARG A 255 0.94 -2.34 9.97
C ARG A 255 1.79 -1.08 9.96
N MET A 256 2.49 -0.82 11.06
CA MET A 256 3.26 0.40 11.24
C MET A 256 4.36 0.20 12.28
N GLN A 257 5.59 0.51 11.92
CA GLN A 257 6.74 0.53 12.84
C GLN A 257 7.37 1.91 12.84
N ALA A 258 7.94 2.35 13.96
CA ALA A 258 8.77 3.55 13.99
C ALA A 258 10.15 3.15 14.50
N VAL A 259 11.19 3.36 13.69
CA VAL A 259 12.56 2.93 14.01
C VAL A 259 13.51 4.07 13.70
N ASN A 260 14.42 4.35 14.64
CA ASN A 260 15.48 5.32 14.41
C ASN A 260 16.64 4.66 13.63
N SER A 261 16.56 4.69 12.30
CA SER A 261 17.61 4.22 11.39
C SER A 261 17.99 5.30 10.37
N PRO A 262 19.29 5.42 9.99
CA PRO A 262 19.73 6.26 8.88
C PRO A 262 19.62 5.57 7.51
N THR A 263 19.36 4.26 7.46
CA THR A 263 19.34 3.45 6.23
C THR A 263 18.10 2.56 6.16
N TYR A 264 17.47 2.52 5.00
CA TYR A 264 16.29 1.70 4.71
C TYR A 264 16.42 0.96 3.35
N PRO A 265 15.82 -0.25 3.19
CA PRO A 265 15.04 -0.98 4.19
C PRO A 265 15.88 -1.39 5.41
N LEU A 266 15.21 -1.68 6.53
CA LEU A 266 15.92 -2.14 7.73
C LEU A 266 16.62 -3.47 7.41
N PRO A 267 17.85 -3.70 7.94
CA PRO A 267 18.54 -4.98 7.76
C PRO A 267 17.66 -6.14 8.24
N SER A 268 17.59 -7.21 7.44
CA SER A 268 16.87 -8.41 7.86
C SER A 268 17.59 -9.03 9.06
N PRO A 269 16.88 -9.49 10.12
CA PRO A 269 17.50 -10.15 11.27
C PRO A 269 18.34 -11.41 10.90
N GLN A 270 18.19 -11.94 9.68
CA GLN A 270 18.88 -13.13 9.19
C GLN A 270 20.25 -12.86 8.54
N GLU A 271 20.69 -11.60 8.39
CA GLU A 271 22.02 -11.27 7.83
C GLU A 271 23.14 -11.16 8.88
N GLY A 272 22.87 -11.61 10.11
CA GLY A 272 23.78 -11.56 11.26
C GLY A 272 24.19 -12.93 11.83
N GLN A 273 24.26 -13.98 11.00
CA GLN A 273 24.87 -15.28 11.36
C GLN A 273 25.91 -15.70 10.33
#